data_AF-A0A0R3N6E3-F1
#
_entry.id   AF-A0A0R3N6E3-F1
#
_cell.length_a   1.000
_cell.length_b   1.000
_cell.length_c   1.000
_cell.angle_alpha   90.00
_cell.angle_beta   90.00
_cell.angle_gamma   90.00
#
_symmetry.space_group_name_H-M   'P 1'
#
loop_
_entity.id
_entity.type
_entity.pdbx_description
1 polymer ?
#
loop_
_entity_poly.entity_id
_entity_poly.type
_entity_poly.pdbx_seq_one_letter_code
_entity_poly.pdbx_strand_id
1 'polypeptide(L)' 'MKATRTPSLEDRIKQVRADIEAIIASRVEAVAKESPGVPPGVIRNLLTARAPACPCAQYLELDNKA' A
#
# COMPACT_ATOMS: atom_id res chain seq x y z
N MET A 1 -9.86 2.29 35.24
CA MET A 1 -10.43 2.39 33.88
C MET A 1 -9.29 2.68 32.92
N LYS A 2 -9.00 1.79 31.97
CA LYS A 2 -7.96 2.03 30.95
C LYS A 2 -8.52 3.06 29.98
N ALA A 3 -7.96 4.26 29.97
CA ALA A 3 -8.31 5.28 29.00
C ALA A 3 -7.95 4.75 27.60
N THR A 4 -8.96 4.41 26.80
CA THR A 4 -8.78 4.12 25.39
C THR A 4 -8.38 5.42 24.73
N ARG A 5 -7.07 5.66 24.61
CA ARG A 5 -6.57 6.83 23.87
C ARG A 5 -6.97 6.65 22.42
N THR A 6 -7.77 7.57 21.92
CA THR A 6 -8.03 7.69 20.48
C THR A 6 -6.68 7.88 19.79
N PRO A 7 -6.33 7.04 18.80
CA PRO A 7 -5.06 7.16 18.09
C PRO A 7 -4.99 8.52 17.39
N SER A 8 -3.78 9.09 17.36
CA SER A 8 -3.55 10.36 16.68
C SER A 8 -3.79 10.21 15.18
N LEU A 9 -3.92 11.34 14.48
CA LEU A 9 -4.00 11.33 13.02
C LEU A 9 -2.77 10.66 12.40
N GLU A 10 -1.58 10.93 12.94
CA GLU A 10 -0.33 10.31 12.49
C GLU A 10 -0.32 8.79 12.68
N ASP A 11 -0.78 8.31 13.84
CA ASP A 11 -0.87 6.86 14.10
C ASP A 11 -1.83 6.19 13.13
N ARG A 12 -2.96 6.83 12.82
CA ARG A 12 -3.93 6.35 11.85
C ARG A 12 -3.34 6.33 10.44
N ILE A 13 -2.60 7.36 10.03
CA ILE A 13 -1.90 7.39 8.74
C ILE A 13 -0.87 6.27 8.65
N LYS A 14 -0.07 6.06 9.71
CA LYS A 14 0.91 4.97 9.78
C LYS A 14 0.25 3.60 9.66
N GLN A 15 -0.86 3.39 10.37
CA GLN A 15 -1.61 2.13 10.28
C GLN A 15 -2.14 1.88 8.87
N VAL A 16 -2.77 2.88 8.25
CA VAL A 16 -3.28 2.74 6.88
C VAL A 16 -2.16 2.44 5.88
N ARG A 17 -1.00 3.09 6.01
CA ARG A 17 0.17 2.80 5.16
C ARG A 17 0.68 1.37 5.35
N ALA A 18 0.69 0.87 6.59
CA ALA A 18 1.07 -0.52 6.88
C ALA A 18 0.07 -1.53 6.29
N ASP A 19 -1.22 -1.24 6.39
CA ASP A 19 -2.27 -2.09 5.82
C ASP A 19 -2.18 -2.16 4.29
N ILE A 20 -1.92 -1.02 3.64
CA ILE A 20 -1.68 -0.95 2.18
C ILE A 20 -0.46 -1.80 1.79
N GLU A 21 0.64 -1.68 2.54
CA GLU A 21 1.86 -2.45 2.27
C GLU A 21 1.62 -3.95 2.40
N ALA A 22 0.87 -4.39 3.41
CA ALA A 22 0.53 -5.80 3.61
C ALA A 22 -0.30 -6.35 2.44
N ILE A 23 -1.26 -5.57 1.94
CA ILE A 23 -2.07 -5.93 0.76
C ILE A 23 -1.18 -6.08 -0.49
N ILE A 24 -0.29 -5.12 -0.72
CA ILE A 24 0.64 -5.17 -1.87
C ILE A 24 1.55 -6.38 -1.76
N ALA A 25 2.17 -6.62 -0.60
CA ALA A 25 3.07 -7.73 -0.37
C ALA A 25 2.38 -9.09 -0.60
N SER A 26 1.18 -9.27 -0.05
CA SER A 26 0.38 -10.48 -0.27
C SER A 26 0.09 -10.71 -1.76
N ARG A 27 -0.24 -9.64 -2.49
CA ARG A 27 -0.50 -9.75 -3.93
C ARG A 27 0.76 -10.06 -4.74
N VAL A 28 1.91 -9.48 -4.38
CA VAL A 28 3.20 -9.81 -5.00
C VAL A 28 3.52 -11.29 -4.83
N GLU A 29 3.35 -11.84 -3.62
CA GLU A 29 3.60 -13.26 -3.36
C GLU A 29 2.69 -14.17 -4.20
N ALA A 30 1.40 -13.85 -4.27
CA ALA A 30 0.45 -14.62 -5.07
C ALA A 30 0.83 -14.63 -6.56
N VAL A 31 1.15 -13.47 -7.14
CA VAL A 31 1.53 -13.36 -8.56
C VAL A 31 2.88 -14.02 -8.84
N ALA A 32 3.84 -13.94 -7.89
CA ALA A 32 5.14 -14.57 -8.03
C ALA A 32 5.05 -16.11 -8.16
N LYS A 33 4.10 -16.74 -7.46
CA LYS A 33 3.83 -18.19 -7.58
C LYS A 33 3.36 -18.58 -8.99
N GLU A 34 2.63 -17.70 -9.65
CA GLU A 34 2.09 -17.92 -11.01
C GLU A 34 3.06 -17.48 -12.11
N SER A 35 4.11 -16.72 -11.76
CA SER A 35 5.02 -16.06 -12.72
C SER A 35 6.50 -16.41 -12.44
N PRO A 36 6.92 -17.68 -12.62
CA PRO A 36 8.28 -18.10 -12.34
C PRO A 36 9.29 -17.31 -13.21
N GLY A 37 10.37 -16.83 -12.59
CA GLY A 37 11.42 -16.07 -13.25
C GLY A 37 11.19 -14.55 -13.31
N VAL A 38 10.01 -14.05 -12.93
CA VAL A 38 9.76 -12.60 -12.82
C VAL A 38 10.20 -12.09 -11.44
N PRO A 39 11.07 -11.07 -11.35
CA PRO A 39 11.50 -10.54 -10.06
C PRO A 39 10.33 -9.91 -9.27
N PRO A 40 10.24 -10.14 -7.94
CA PRO A 40 9.18 -9.56 -7.11
C PRO A 40 9.08 -8.03 -7.19
N GLY A 41 10.21 -7.33 -7.36
CA GLY A 41 10.23 -5.87 -7.54
C GLY A 41 9.53 -5.41 -8.83
N VAL A 42 9.62 -6.21 -9.90
CA VAL A 42 8.91 -5.92 -11.18
C VAL A 42 7.42 -6.16 -11.00
N ILE A 43 7.02 -7.25 -10.35
CA ILE A 43 5.62 -7.55 -10.03
C ILE A 43 5.01 -6.43 -9.19
N ARG A 44 5.71 -6.02 -8.12
CA ARG A 44 5.32 -4.91 -7.26
C ARG A 44 5.11 -3.63 -8.07
N ASN A 45 6.09 -3.27 -8.90
CA ASN A 45 5.99 -2.09 -9.75
C ASN A 45 4.79 -2.15 -10.70
N LEU A 46 4.49 -3.30 -11.30
CA LEU A 46 3.30 -3.45 -12.15
C LEU A 46 1.99 -3.27 -11.37
N LEU A 47 1.92 -3.82 -10.15
CA LEU A 47 0.75 -3.69 -9.29
C LEU A 47 0.53 -2.25 -8.80
N THR A 48 1.60 -1.51 -8.51
CA THR A 48 1.50 -0.17 -7.91
C THR A 48 1.57 0.97 -8.92
N ALA A 49 2.33 0.82 -10.02
CA ALA A 49 2.54 1.87 -11.02
C ALA A 49 1.49 1.87 -12.14
N ARG A 50 0.83 0.75 -12.41
CA ARG A 50 -0.20 0.65 -13.48
C ARG A 50 -1.63 0.67 -12.95
N ALA A 51 -1.86 1.33 -11.81
CA ALA A 51 -3.20 1.51 -11.27
C ALA A 51 -3.65 2.98 -11.42
N PRO A 52 -3.94 3.48 -12.64
CA PRO A 52 -4.46 4.83 -12.86
C PRO A 52 -5.85 5.06 -12.24
N ALA A 53 -6.50 4.01 -11.71
CA ALA A 53 -7.78 4.07 -11.02
C ALA A 53 -7.71 3.65 -9.54
N CYS A 54 -6.51 3.42 -8.97
CA CYS A 54 -6.37 3.13 -7.55
C CYS A 54 -6.62 4.41 -6.74
N PRO A 55 -7.57 4.42 -5.78
CA PRO A 55 -7.81 5.59 -4.94
C PRO A 55 -6.56 6.10 -4.22
N CYS A 56 -5.59 5.22 -3.93
CA CYS A 56 -4.32 5.60 -3.31
C CYS A 56 -3.46 6.47 -4.24
N ALA A 57 -3.51 6.28 -5.56
CA ALA A 57 -2.81 7.13 -6.51
C ALA A 57 -3.37 8.57 -6.47
N GLN A 58 -4.69 8.72 -6.37
CA GLN A 58 -5.34 10.01 -6.17
C GLN A 58 -4.95 10.68 -4.84
N TYR A 59 -4.77 9.90 -3.76
CA TYR A 59 -4.28 10.42 -2.48
C TYR A 59 -2.83 10.89 -2.53
N LEU A 60 -1.96 10.19 -3.28
CA LEU A 60 -0.56 10.60 -3.46
C LEU A 60 -0.44 11.89 -4.28
N GLU A 61 -1.38 12.17 -5.19
CA GLU A 61 -1.44 13.45 -5.91
C GLU A 61 -1.87 14.63 -5.02
N LEU A 62 -2.57 14.39 -3.90
CA LEU A 62 -2.92 15.45 -2.94
C LEU A 62 -1.71 15.94 -2.14
N ASP A 63 -0.71 15.08 -1.90
CA ASP A 63 0.51 15.40 -1.13
C ASP A 63 1.51 16.25 -1.96
N ASN A 64 1.48 16.11 -3.29
CA ASN A 64 2.35 16.85 -4.22
C ASN A 64 1.82 18.25 -4.60
N LYS A 65 0.74 18.73 -3.98
CA LYS A 65 0.15 20.07 -4.22
C LYS A 65 0.38 21.06 -3.08
N ALA A 66 1.39 20.84 -2.24
CA ALA A 66 1.85 21.79 -1.24
C ALA A 66 3.10 22.55 -1.70
#